data_AF-A0A382R3Q7-F1
#
_entry.id   AF-A0A382R3Q7-F1
#
_cell.length_a   1.000
_cell.length_b   1.000
_cell.length_c   1.000
_cell.angle_alpha   90.00
_cell.angle_beta   90.00
_cell.angle_gamma   90.00
#
_symmetry.space_group_name_H-M   'P 1'
#
loop_
_entity.id
_entity.type
_entity.pdbx_description
1 polymer ?
#
loop_
_entity_poly.entity_id
_entity_poly.type
_entity_poly.pdbx_seq_one_letter_code
_entity_poly.pdbx_strand_id
1 'polypeptide(L)'
;IITDNEAASVQNILDHLGCDVSITRQTHWEISVDGDRDVILKRIDATGELYNSNKEFISKIKSTENTTSLLVRQKEDMLGRAKFESLTERFEIDKLSKLKHGVIWNVTVNGGNFEAILKDIFNTHILFNPLSHECYRIN
;
A
#
# COMPACT_ATOMS: atom_id res chain seq x y z
N ILE A 1 18.55 -2.02 3.17
CA ILE A 1 17.20 -2.12 2.56
C ILE A 1 16.77 -3.59 2.70
N ILE A 2 15.60 -3.86 3.28
CA ILE A 2 15.07 -5.22 3.42
C ILE A 2 14.22 -5.53 2.18
N THR A 3 14.35 -6.73 1.63
CA THR A 3 13.54 -7.20 0.50
C THR A 3 12.11 -7.49 0.97
N ASP A 4 11.11 -7.06 0.20
CA ASP A 4 9.71 -7.39 0.46
C ASP A 4 9.42 -8.85 0.06
N ASN A 5 9.43 -9.74 1.05
CA ASN A 5 9.19 -11.17 0.85
C ASN A 5 7.76 -11.48 0.39
N GLU A 6 6.77 -10.64 0.72
CA GLU A 6 5.40 -10.83 0.25
C GLU A 6 5.33 -10.54 -1.25
N ALA A 7 5.91 -9.43 -1.70
CA ALA A 7 5.97 -9.12 -3.13
C ALA A 7 6.72 -10.19 -3.91
N ALA A 8 7.85 -10.70 -3.39
CA ALA A 8 8.59 -11.80 -4.04
C ALA A 8 7.76 -13.10 -4.12
N SER A 9 7.00 -13.41 -3.07
CA SER A 9 6.15 -14.61 -3.06
C SER A 9 4.99 -14.50 -4.06
N VAL A 10 4.34 -13.34 -4.14
CA VAL A 10 3.26 -13.09 -5.12
C VAL A 10 3.82 -13.13 -6.55
N GLN A 11 4.98 -12.54 -6.80
CA GLN A 11 5.63 -12.58 -8.12
C GLN A 11 5.87 -14.03 -8.55
N ASN A 12 6.47 -14.83 -7.67
CA ASN A 12 6.74 -16.24 -7.96
C ASN A 12 5.45 -17.00 -8.34
N ILE A 13 4.34 -16.79 -7.65
CA ILE A 13 3.08 -17.47 -7.97
C ILE A 13 2.53 -17.00 -9.33
N LEU A 14 2.59 -15.70 -9.63
CA LEU A 14 2.18 -15.16 -10.93
C LEU A 14 3.01 -15.74 -12.09
N ASP A 15 4.32 -15.91 -11.88
CA ASP A 15 5.21 -16.55 -12.85
C ASP A 15 4.81 -18.01 -13.11
N HIS A 16 4.45 -18.76 -12.07
CA HIS A 16 3.97 -20.15 -12.19
C HIS A 16 2.60 -20.24 -12.89
N LEU A 17 1.79 -19.19 -12.83
CA LEU A 17 0.53 -19.07 -13.57
C LEU A 17 0.73 -18.61 -15.03
N GLY A 18 1.97 -18.32 -15.44
CA GLY A 18 2.30 -17.87 -16.78
C GLY A 18 1.95 -16.40 -17.06
N CYS A 19 1.73 -15.60 -16.02
CA CYS A 19 1.46 -14.17 -16.16
C CYS A 19 2.78 -13.40 -16.35
N ASP A 20 3.02 -12.84 -17.54
CA ASP A 20 4.21 -12.02 -17.80
C ASP A 20 4.05 -10.59 -17.25
N VAL A 21 4.21 -10.47 -15.93
CA VAL A 21 4.07 -9.22 -15.20
C VAL A 21 5.22 -8.99 -14.22
N SER A 22 5.45 -7.73 -13.90
CA SER A 22 6.33 -7.30 -12.80
C SER A 22 5.50 -6.63 -11.72
N ILE A 23 5.61 -7.08 -10.47
CA ILE A 23 4.88 -6.47 -9.36
C ILE A 23 5.79 -5.76 -8.36
N THR A 24 5.28 -4.70 -7.76
CA THR A 24 5.88 -4.08 -6.58
C THR A 24 4.81 -3.77 -5.54
N ARG A 25 5.22 -3.76 -4.28
CA ARG A 25 4.36 -3.51 -3.13
C ARG A 25 4.86 -2.28 -2.37
N GLN A 26 3.92 -1.46 -1.90
CA GLN A 26 4.21 -0.28 -1.07
C GLN A 26 3.22 -0.23 0.09
N THR A 27 3.71 0.05 1.29
CA THR A 27 2.85 0.45 2.41
C THR A 27 2.25 1.82 2.11
N HIS A 28 0.95 1.97 2.35
CA HIS A 28 0.23 3.21 2.12
C HIS A 28 -0.48 3.67 3.39
N TRP A 29 -0.24 4.94 3.73
CA TRP A 29 -0.91 5.63 4.83
C TRP A 29 -1.74 6.78 4.25
N GLU A 30 -3.06 6.72 4.46
CA GLU A 30 -3.96 7.86 4.21
C GLU A 30 -4.08 8.65 5.51
N ILE A 31 -3.63 9.90 5.49
CA ILE A 31 -3.52 10.77 6.67
C ILE A 31 -4.43 11.98 6.46
N SER A 32 -5.43 12.15 7.34
CA SER A 32 -6.26 13.35 7.44
C SER A 32 -5.89 14.14 8.68
N VAL A 33 -5.77 15.46 8.54
CA VAL A 33 -5.33 16.35 9.62
C VAL A 33 -6.18 17.61 9.67
N ASP A 34 -6.39 18.12 10.88
CA ASP A 34 -7.18 19.32 11.15
C ASP A 34 -6.24 20.48 11.56
N GLY A 35 -5.43 20.94 10.61
CA GLY A 35 -4.46 22.02 10.84
C GLY A 35 -3.41 22.13 9.73
N ASP A 36 -2.26 22.71 10.08
CA ASP A 36 -1.12 22.81 9.15
C ASP A 36 -0.56 21.41 8.84
N ARG A 37 -0.78 20.99 7.61
CA ARG A 37 -0.40 19.66 7.11
C ARG A 37 1.10 19.41 7.23
N ASP A 38 1.93 20.36 6.87
CA ASP A 38 3.38 20.14 6.81
C ASP A 38 3.98 20.04 8.21
N VAL A 39 3.47 20.85 9.14
CA VAL A 39 3.87 20.78 10.56
C VAL A 39 3.50 19.43 11.16
N ILE A 40 2.26 18.97 10.94
CA ILE A 40 1.77 17.71 11.50
C ILE A 40 2.49 16.51 10.89
N LEU A 41 2.68 16.49 9.57
CA LEU A 41 3.41 15.41 8.89
C LEU A 41 4.87 15.33 9.37
N LYS A 42 5.56 16.45 9.60
CA LYS A 42 6.91 16.45 10.18
C LYS A 42 6.93 15.87 11.60
N ARG A 43 5.91 16.15 12.42
CA ARG A 43 5.79 15.55 13.76
C ARG A 43 5.59 14.04 13.67
N ILE A 44 4.69 13.58 12.79
CA ILE A 44 4.45 12.15 12.56
C ILE A 44 5.75 11.47 12.08
N ASP A 45 6.44 12.07 11.12
CA ASP A 45 7.69 11.55 10.56
C ASP A 45 8.76 11.37 11.64
N ALA A 46 8.92 12.35 12.53
CA ALA A 46 9.87 12.31 13.64
C ALA A 46 9.60 11.19 14.67
N THR A 47 8.37 10.66 14.74
CA THR A 47 8.05 9.55 15.65
C THR A 47 8.63 8.21 15.19
N GLY A 48 8.82 8.02 13.87
CA GLY A 48 9.12 6.71 13.28
C GLY A 48 8.00 5.67 13.46
N GLU A 49 6.78 6.09 13.83
CA GLU A 49 5.70 5.18 14.21
C GLU A 49 5.04 4.50 13.00
N LEU A 50 5.01 5.18 11.86
CA LEU A 50 4.38 4.70 10.62
C LEU A 50 5.33 3.92 9.71
N TYR A 51 6.63 4.22 9.77
CA TYR A 51 7.67 3.56 9.00
C TYR A 51 9.04 3.78 9.67
N ASN A 52 9.97 2.86 9.43
CA ASN A 52 11.34 2.99 9.92
C ASN A 52 12.24 3.60 8.85
N SER A 53 12.61 4.86 9.00
CA SER A 53 13.45 5.59 8.05
C SER A 53 14.86 5.00 7.84
N ASN A 54 15.34 4.11 8.71
CA ASN A 54 16.59 3.37 8.49
C ASN A 54 16.42 2.16 7.54
N LYS A 55 15.19 1.71 7.28
CA LYS A 55 14.87 0.50 6.51
C LYS A 55 13.99 0.78 5.29
N GLU A 56 13.19 1.82 5.36
CA GLU A 56 12.11 2.17 4.44
C GLU A 56 12.27 3.61 3.96
N PHE A 57 11.69 3.93 2.80
CA PHE A 57 11.73 5.26 2.21
C PHE A 57 10.37 5.64 1.62
N ILE A 58 10.02 6.92 1.70
CA ILE A 58 8.80 7.45 1.09
C ILE A 58 9.00 7.51 -0.42
N SER A 59 8.06 6.95 -1.16
CA SER A 59 8.10 6.90 -2.62
C SER A 59 6.77 7.36 -3.23
N LYS A 60 6.81 7.68 -4.53
CA LYS A 60 5.63 8.00 -5.31
C LYS A 60 5.09 6.74 -5.99
N ILE A 61 3.80 6.72 -6.27
CA ILE A 61 3.17 5.69 -7.10
C ILE A 61 3.71 5.86 -8.51
N LYS A 62 4.16 4.77 -9.13
CA LYS A 62 4.62 4.78 -10.52
C LYS A 62 3.40 4.77 -11.43
N SER A 63 3.31 5.73 -12.35
CA SER A 63 2.35 5.73 -13.44
C SER A 63 3.13 5.54 -14.74
N THR A 64 2.99 4.36 -15.35
CA THR A 64 3.45 4.09 -16.71
C THR A 64 2.29 3.48 -17.49
N GLU A 65 2.28 3.59 -18.82
CA GLU A 65 1.14 3.18 -19.66
C GLU A 65 0.73 1.71 -19.44
N ASN A 66 1.67 0.85 -19.04
CA ASN A 66 1.43 -0.58 -18.81
C ASN A 66 1.40 -0.96 -17.32
N THR A 67 1.18 0.01 -16.42
CA THR A 67 1.08 -0.23 -14.98
C THR A 67 -0.32 0.11 -14.46
N THR A 68 -0.93 -0.81 -13.72
CA THR A 68 -2.08 -0.50 -12.87
C THR A 68 -1.66 -0.51 -11.40
N SER A 69 -2.26 0.38 -10.61
CA SER A 69 -2.02 0.46 -9.17
C SER A 69 -3.30 0.15 -8.43
N LEU A 70 -3.21 -0.76 -7.46
CA LEU A 70 -4.35 -1.23 -6.66
C LEU A 70 -4.10 -0.91 -5.21
N LEU A 71 -5.00 -0.15 -4.61
CA LEU A 71 -5.04 0.11 -3.18
C LEU A 71 -5.91 -0.93 -2.50
N VAL A 72 -5.27 -1.76 -1.70
CA VAL A 72 -5.91 -2.82 -0.90
C VAL A 72 -5.94 -2.38 0.55
N ARG A 73 -7.13 -2.44 1.16
CA ARG A 73 -7.36 -2.09 2.57
C ARG A 73 -8.07 -3.21 3.29
N GLN A 74 -7.67 -3.51 4.52
CA GLN A 74 -8.45 -4.39 5.37
C GLN A 74 -9.70 -3.66 5.84
N LYS A 75 -10.86 -4.33 5.82
CA LYS A 75 -12.14 -3.73 6.21
C LYS A 75 -12.14 -3.24 7.67
N GLU A 76 -11.47 -3.96 8.56
CA GLU A 76 -11.38 -3.60 9.98
C GLU A 76 -10.25 -2.61 10.29
N ASP A 77 -9.22 -2.55 9.44
CA ASP A 77 -8.03 -1.71 9.56
C ASP A 77 -7.45 -1.61 10.99
N MET A 78 -7.25 -2.76 11.64
CA MET A 78 -6.77 -2.84 13.02
C MET A 78 -5.38 -2.21 13.19
N LEU A 79 -4.51 -2.33 12.18
CA LEU A 79 -3.19 -1.69 12.20
C LEU A 79 -3.31 -0.17 12.11
N GLY A 80 -4.16 0.35 11.21
CA GLY A 80 -4.43 1.78 11.11
C GLY A 80 -4.96 2.35 12.42
N ARG A 81 -5.88 1.65 13.07
CA ARG A 81 -6.41 2.02 14.39
C ARG A 81 -5.32 2.04 15.46
N ALA A 82 -4.53 0.99 15.59
CA ALA A 82 -3.47 0.92 16.60
C ALA A 82 -2.42 2.03 16.42
N LYS A 83 -2.05 2.34 15.16
CA LYS A 83 -1.13 3.44 14.86
C LYS A 83 -1.74 4.81 15.10
N PHE A 84 -3.03 4.98 14.84
CA PHE A 84 -3.75 6.21 15.17
C PHE A 84 -3.69 6.46 16.67
N GLU A 85 -4.09 5.48 17.48
CA GLU A 85 -4.08 5.56 18.95
C GLU A 85 -2.66 5.86 19.47
N SER A 86 -1.62 5.20 18.94
CA SER A 86 -0.23 5.51 19.27
C SER A 86 0.14 6.97 18.97
N LEU A 87 -0.18 7.47 17.77
CA LEU A 87 0.15 8.85 17.37
C LEU A 87 -0.62 9.90 18.16
N THR A 88 -1.88 9.66 18.50
CA THR A 88 -2.71 10.62 19.23
C THR A 88 -2.48 10.56 20.73
N GLU A 89 -2.40 9.38 21.33
CA GLU A 89 -2.34 9.23 22.79
C GLU A 89 -0.92 9.25 23.34
N ARG A 90 0.03 8.62 22.65
CA ARG A 90 1.43 8.53 23.13
C ARG A 90 2.30 9.67 22.61
N PHE A 91 2.10 10.09 21.37
CA PHE A 91 2.88 11.17 20.74
C PHE A 91 2.16 12.53 20.72
N GLU A 92 0.94 12.59 21.28
CA GLU A 92 0.17 13.82 21.50
C GLU A 92 0.00 14.64 20.21
N ILE A 93 -0.29 13.96 19.10
CA ILE A 93 -0.57 14.58 17.79
C ILE A 93 -2.08 14.81 17.66
N ASP A 94 -2.61 15.72 18.46
CA ASP A 94 -4.06 15.98 18.61
C ASP A 94 -4.78 16.48 17.35
N LYS A 95 -4.02 16.87 16.32
CA LYS A 95 -4.54 17.35 15.03
C LYS A 95 -4.59 16.26 13.96
N LEU A 96 -4.26 15.01 14.29
CA LEU A 96 -4.50 13.86 13.42
C LEU A 96 -5.97 13.45 13.55
N SER A 97 -6.76 13.66 12.49
CA SER A 97 -8.21 13.38 12.52
C SER A 97 -8.56 12.01 11.95
N LYS A 98 -7.74 11.46 11.06
CA LYS A 98 -7.90 10.10 10.56
C LYS A 98 -6.59 9.51 10.07
N LEU A 99 -6.44 8.20 10.28
CA LEU A 99 -5.37 7.40 9.70
C LEU A 99 -5.98 6.13 9.13
N LYS A 100 -5.70 5.81 7.86
CA LYS A 100 -5.97 4.48 7.30
C LYS A 100 -4.69 3.84 6.80
N HIS A 101 -4.59 2.53 7.02
CA HIS A 101 -3.52 1.72 6.47
C HIS A 101 -4.00 0.94 5.25
N GLY A 102 -3.10 0.75 4.30
CA GLY A 102 -3.33 -0.10 3.15
C GLY A 102 -2.02 -0.50 2.48
N VAL A 103 -2.15 -1.31 1.46
CA VAL A 103 -1.05 -1.74 0.59
C VAL A 103 -1.37 -1.31 -0.82
N ILE A 104 -0.40 -0.74 -1.51
CA ILE A 104 -0.46 -0.48 -2.94
C ILE A 104 0.30 -1.58 -3.66
N TRP A 105 -0.40 -2.30 -4.53
CA TRP A 105 0.19 -3.19 -5.51
C TRP A 105 0.31 -2.45 -6.83
N ASN A 106 1.52 -2.29 -7.36
CA ASN A 106 1.73 -1.85 -8.73
C ASN A 106 2.01 -3.07 -9.58
N VAL A 107 1.15 -3.33 -10.56
CA VAL A 107 1.26 -4.45 -11.50
C VAL A 107 1.60 -3.88 -12.86
N THR A 108 2.77 -4.22 -13.38
CA THR A 108 3.22 -3.81 -14.71
C THR A 108 3.16 -5.01 -15.64
N VAL A 109 2.46 -4.89 -16.76
CA VAL A 109 2.43 -5.94 -17.78
C VAL A 109 3.64 -5.79 -18.68
N ASN A 110 4.46 -6.84 -18.78
CA ASN A 110 5.70 -6.80 -19.57
C ASN A 110 5.42 -7.10 -21.05
N GLY A 111 4.35 -7.85 -21.35
CA GLY A 111 3.94 -8.20 -22.70
C GLY A 111 2.52 -8.77 -22.77
N GLY A 112 1.91 -8.73 -23.96
CA GLY A 112 0.55 -9.24 -24.19
C GLY A 112 -0.56 -8.21 -24.01
N ASN A 113 -1.81 -8.69 -23.89
CA ASN A 113 -2.97 -7.81 -23.74
C ASN A 113 -3.14 -7.40 -22.27
N PHE A 114 -2.92 -6.10 -21.99
CA PHE A 114 -2.96 -5.52 -20.66
C PHE A 114 -4.24 -5.85 -19.87
N GLU A 115 -5.41 -5.58 -20.45
CA GLU A 115 -6.69 -5.76 -19.76
C GLU A 115 -7.04 -7.23 -19.54
N ALA A 116 -6.68 -8.12 -20.47
CA ALA A 116 -6.88 -9.56 -20.30
C ALA A 116 -6.03 -10.10 -19.15
N ILE A 117 -4.74 -9.76 -19.13
CA ILE A 117 -3.80 -10.22 -18.09
C ILE A 117 -4.21 -9.68 -16.72
N LEU A 118 -4.61 -8.40 -16.63
CA LEU A 118 -5.09 -7.85 -15.38
C LEU A 118 -6.34 -8.58 -14.88
N LYS A 119 -7.30 -8.85 -15.75
CA LYS A 119 -8.51 -9.60 -15.40
C LYS A 119 -8.17 -10.98 -14.82
N ASP A 120 -7.23 -11.68 -15.44
CA ASP A 120 -6.79 -12.99 -14.96
C ASP A 120 -6.17 -12.88 -13.57
N ILE A 121 -5.28 -11.91 -13.34
CA ILE A 121 -4.68 -11.65 -12.03
C ILE A 121 -5.74 -11.33 -10.98
N PHE A 122 -6.74 -10.49 -11.29
CA PHE A 122 -7.82 -10.18 -10.35
C PHE A 122 -8.63 -11.41 -9.94
N ASN A 123 -8.85 -12.34 -10.86
CA ASN A 123 -9.60 -13.58 -10.60
C ASN A 123 -8.83 -14.57 -9.71
N THR A 124 -7.50 -14.46 -9.62
CA THR A 124 -6.70 -15.31 -8.72
C THR A 124 -6.90 -14.96 -7.24
N HIS A 125 -7.40 -13.75 -6.94
CA HIS A 125 -7.46 -13.21 -5.57
C HIS A 125 -6.11 -13.21 -4.82
N ILE A 126 -4.99 -13.29 -5.55
CA ILE A 126 -3.66 -13.35 -4.94
C ILE A 126 -3.24 -12.03 -4.30
N LEU A 127 -3.68 -10.91 -4.88
CA LEU A 127 -3.34 -9.57 -4.41
C LEU A 127 -4.18 -9.14 -3.20
N PHE A 128 -5.37 -9.73 -3.04
CA PHE A 128 -6.28 -9.44 -1.93
C PHE A 128 -7.38 -10.51 -1.80
N ASN A 129 -7.80 -10.76 -0.57
CA ASN A 129 -8.99 -11.57 -0.28
C ASN A 129 -10.25 -10.68 -0.26
N PRO A 130 -11.24 -10.89 -1.16
CA PRO A 130 -12.45 -10.04 -1.25
C PRO A 130 -13.36 -10.09 -0.01
N LEU A 131 -13.26 -11.13 0.81
CA LEU A 131 -14.05 -11.25 2.04
C LEU A 131 -13.56 -10.29 3.12
N SER A 132 -12.24 -10.11 3.25
CA SER A 132 -11.63 -9.29 4.31
C SER A 132 -11.07 -7.96 3.84
N HIS A 133 -10.95 -7.74 2.53
CA HIS A 133 -10.36 -6.52 1.96
C HIS A 133 -11.33 -5.75 1.07
N GLU A 134 -11.08 -4.46 0.98
CA GLU A 134 -11.56 -3.56 -0.07
C GLU A 134 -10.40 -3.31 -1.05
N CYS A 135 -10.71 -3.24 -2.34
CA CYS A 135 -9.72 -3.02 -3.39
C CYS A 135 -10.20 -1.88 -4.31
N TYR A 136 -9.33 -0.91 -4.55
CA TYR A 136 -9.58 0.26 -5.39
C TYR A 136 -8.49 0.38 -6.44
N ARG A 137 -8.86 0.53 -7.70
CA ARG A 137 -7.91 0.94 -8.74
C ARG A 137 -7.62 2.42 -8.58
N ILE A 138 -6.35 2.78 -8.42
CA ILE A 138 -5.89 4.14 -8.13
C ILE A 138 -4.81 4.55 -9.13
N ASN A 139 -5.21 4.69 -10.39
CA ASN A 139 -4.49 5.35 -11.50
C ASN A 139 -5.32 5.22 -12.78
#